data_AF-A0A934M8M0-F1
#
_entry.id   AF-A0A934M8M0-F1
#
_cell.length_a   1.000
_cell.length_b   1.000
_cell.length_c   1.000
_cell.angle_alpha   90.00
_cell.angle_beta   90.00
_cell.angle_gamma   90.00
#
_symmetry.space_group_name_H-M   'P 1'
#
loop_
_entity.id
_entity.type
_entity.pdbx_description
1 polymer ?
#
loop_
_entity_poly.entity_id
_entity_poly.type
_entity_poly.pdbx_seq_one_letter_code
_entity_poly.pdbx_strand_id
1 'polypeptide(L)'
;MSHTDETDRTQHRSRRRSPLLHPMVWALPTVIVLIVAATMAALYLGGILNPTTNISGFPVAVVNEDTGTILPDGTAVDVGQSAADAIVDGVDPDQYAVQRLTLAEAEEQMDRGDLYGAVVLPADLSTDLVAYGNAAAAGESAEQPAVQVLTSPRVGSAAVGTVTRLGRSALDTVGQQTGEQLTAMITQMRATAGDTAPLGGLAADAIADPLAVDVVAHNPLPDGTGTGLSAFYYALLLVLAGFTGTIIANTFIDARLGFLPAEFGPFYRLLPHSGASRLATLVTKWVVMGLVALGVSAVYMAVAHALGMPIDHPAQLWAFGAAAVFSVAVLAQALQAVLGNLGLLLNLFLFIVLALPSAGATMPLEMVPPFFRWLGGFEPMHQIYEGTRSILYFGATADSGLRRGLVAAAAFTVVGLVVGLVGTAAYDRRGLHRTPAPTGAHREASPEPVTTGR
;
A
#
# COMPACT_ATOMS: atom_id res chain seq x y z
N MET A 1 56.89 71.58 21.40
CA MET A 1 56.11 71.40 22.64
C MET A 1 54.66 71.67 22.29
N SER A 2 53.65 70.83 22.51
CA SER A 2 53.53 69.44 22.99
C SER A 2 52.03 69.24 23.28
N HIS A 3 51.46 68.07 22.92
CA HIS A 3 50.18 67.52 23.40
C HIS A 3 48.91 68.31 23.02
N THR A 4 47.77 67.78 22.56
CA THR A 4 47.05 66.48 22.57
C THR A 4 46.06 66.61 21.39
N ASP A 5 45.70 65.58 20.63
CA ASP A 5 44.67 64.64 21.05
C ASP A 5 44.72 63.39 20.14
N GLU A 6 45.24 62.32 20.72
CA GLU A 6 45.22 60.97 20.17
C GLU A 6 44.08 60.25 20.87
N THR A 7 42.83 60.59 20.53
CA THR A 7 41.67 59.81 20.97
C THR A 7 40.63 59.73 19.85
N ASP A 8 40.07 58.52 19.70
CA ASP A 8 38.87 58.20 18.92
C ASP A 8 39.02 57.72 17.47
N ARG A 9 40.01 56.86 17.23
CA ARG A 9 39.93 55.83 16.18
C ARG A 9 39.75 54.42 16.75
N THR A 10 38.84 54.27 17.70
CA THR A 10 38.28 52.95 18.06
C THR A 10 36.91 52.81 17.42
N GLN A 11 36.90 52.64 16.09
CA GLN A 11 35.73 52.12 15.39
C GLN A 11 35.36 50.78 16.02
N HIS A 12 34.23 50.76 16.73
CA HIS A 12 33.52 49.57 17.14
C HIS A 12 33.18 48.70 15.91
N ARG A 13 34.13 47.89 15.44
CA ARG A 13 33.84 46.68 14.65
C ARG A 13 33.19 45.69 15.61
N SER A 14 31.89 45.86 15.84
CA SER A 14 31.07 44.77 16.35
C SER A 14 31.25 43.60 15.37
N ARG A 15 31.97 42.56 15.78
CA ARG A 15 31.97 41.25 15.11
C ARG A 15 30.53 40.74 15.16
N ARG A 16 29.68 41.18 14.23
CA ARG A 16 28.42 40.50 13.96
C ARG A 16 28.82 39.09 13.57
N ARG A 17 28.60 38.12 14.48
CA ARG A 17 28.78 36.70 14.20
C ARG A 17 28.09 36.43 12.87
N SER A 18 28.77 35.77 11.94
CA SER A 18 28.19 35.42 10.65
C SER A 18 26.82 34.76 10.90
N PRO A 19 25.74 35.18 10.21
CA PRO A 19 24.43 34.57 10.37
C PRO A 19 24.49 33.07 10.09
N LEU A 20 25.46 32.63 9.29
CA LEU A 20 25.75 31.23 9.00
C LEU A 20 26.26 30.44 10.21
N LEU A 21 26.75 31.06 11.28
CA LEU A 21 27.24 30.36 12.47
C LEU A 21 26.22 30.38 13.62
N HIS A 22 25.01 30.87 13.36
CA HIS A 22 23.95 30.90 14.36
C HIS A 22 23.44 29.47 14.61
N PRO A 23 23.35 29.00 15.87
CA PRO A 23 22.99 27.61 16.16
C PRO A 23 21.61 27.23 15.63
N MET A 24 20.64 28.15 15.58
CA MET A 24 19.32 27.87 14.98
C MET A 24 19.37 27.61 13.47
N VAL A 25 20.40 28.07 12.75
CA VAL A 25 20.56 27.79 11.31
C VAL A 25 21.02 26.34 11.07
N TRP A 26 21.75 25.75 12.02
CA TRP A 26 22.25 24.37 11.93
C TRP A 26 21.42 23.38 12.71
N ALA A 27 21.22 23.65 14.01
CA ALA A 27 20.61 22.71 14.93
C ALA A 27 19.14 22.45 14.59
N LEU A 28 18.37 23.48 14.24
CA LEU A 28 16.94 23.32 13.98
C LEU A 28 16.66 22.44 12.74
N PRO A 29 17.23 22.71 11.55
CA PRO A 29 17.04 21.81 10.40
C PRO A 29 17.58 20.40 10.67
N THR A 30 18.74 20.28 11.33
CA THR A 30 19.34 18.97 11.66
C THR A 30 18.41 18.15 12.54
N VAL A 31 17.89 18.73 13.62
CA VAL A 31 16.97 18.04 14.54
C VAL A 31 15.68 17.66 13.82
N ILE A 32 15.09 18.56 13.01
CA ILE A 32 13.88 18.25 12.24
C ILE A 32 14.12 17.08 11.28
N VAL A 33 15.21 17.11 10.51
CA VAL A 33 15.54 16.04 9.55
C VAL A 33 15.78 14.71 10.27
N LEU A 34 16.51 14.71 11.40
CA LEU A 34 16.74 13.50 12.19
C LEU A 34 15.43 12.91 12.73
N ILE A 35 14.52 13.76 13.21
CA ILE A 35 13.19 13.31 13.68
C ILE A 35 12.43 12.69 12.51
N VAL A 36 12.32 13.37 11.37
CA VAL A 36 11.61 12.84 10.19
C VAL A 36 12.22 11.52 9.72
N ALA A 37 13.55 11.43 9.62
CA ALA A 37 14.24 10.22 9.20
C ALA A 37 14.05 9.07 10.19
N ALA A 38 14.15 9.33 11.50
CA ALA A 38 13.91 8.32 12.53
C ALA A 38 12.46 7.84 12.52
N THR A 39 11.49 8.75 12.36
CA THR A 39 10.06 8.39 12.25
C THR A 39 9.80 7.57 10.98
N MET A 40 10.39 7.95 9.85
CA MET A 40 10.25 7.19 8.60
C MET A 40 10.84 5.79 8.74
N ALA A 41 12.03 5.66 9.31
CA ALA A 41 12.63 4.35 9.58
C ALA A 41 11.76 3.50 10.52
N ALA A 42 11.27 4.07 11.61
CA ALA A 42 10.41 3.37 12.56
C ALA A 42 9.09 2.91 11.93
N LEU A 43 8.45 3.74 11.12
CA LEU A 43 7.17 3.41 10.47
C LEU A 43 7.35 2.40 9.32
N TYR A 44 8.38 2.56 8.50
CA TYR A 44 8.64 1.64 7.38
C TYR A 44 9.02 0.26 7.86
N LEU A 45 9.96 0.15 8.82
CA LEU A 45 10.36 -1.14 9.37
C LEU A 45 9.26 -1.71 10.27
N GLY A 46 8.64 -0.88 11.11
CA GLY A 46 7.57 -1.31 12.01
C GLY A 46 6.36 -1.90 11.29
N GLY A 47 6.07 -1.44 10.07
CA GLY A 47 4.98 -1.98 9.25
C GLY A 47 5.21 -3.38 8.69
N ILE A 48 6.47 -3.81 8.50
CA ILE A 48 6.79 -5.01 7.70
C ILE A 48 7.60 -6.09 8.42
N LEU A 49 8.20 -5.81 9.58
CA LEU A 49 9.18 -6.72 10.19
C LEU A 49 8.57 -8.06 10.67
N ASN A 50 7.32 -8.06 11.13
CA ASN A 50 6.71 -9.25 11.72
C ASN A 50 5.33 -9.56 11.09
N PRO A 51 5.29 -9.98 9.81
CA PRO A 51 4.02 -10.19 9.13
C PRO A 51 3.22 -11.36 9.71
N THR A 52 3.91 -12.43 10.11
CA THR A 52 3.28 -13.66 10.63
C THR A 52 2.63 -13.48 12.00
N THR A 53 3.16 -12.58 12.84
CA THR A 53 2.57 -12.30 14.16
C THR A 53 1.43 -11.29 14.09
N ASN A 54 1.33 -10.54 12.99
CA ASN A 54 0.31 -9.50 12.82
C ASN A 54 -0.85 -9.96 11.93
N ILE A 55 -0.86 -11.22 11.49
CA ILE A 55 -1.96 -11.79 10.71
C ILE A 55 -3.26 -11.64 11.50
N SER A 56 -4.27 -11.01 10.91
CA SER A 56 -5.59 -10.83 11.50
C SER A 56 -6.67 -10.76 10.44
N GLY A 57 -7.58 -11.74 10.44
CA GLY A 57 -8.68 -11.84 9.48
C GLY A 57 -8.22 -12.11 8.04
N PHE A 58 -7.13 -12.85 7.85
CA PHE A 58 -6.59 -13.17 6.53
C PHE A 58 -7.56 -14.08 5.75
N PRO A 59 -8.14 -13.63 4.61
CA PRO A 59 -9.23 -14.31 3.94
C PRO A 59 -8.71 -15.50 3.11
N VAL A 60 -9.13 -16.70 3.50
CA VAL A 60 -8.86 -17.96 2.80
C VAL A 60 -10.11 -18.82 2.78
N ALA A 61 -10.19 -19.75 1.84
CA ALA A 61 -11.34 -20.65 1.74
C ALA A 61 -10.94 -22.12 1.75
N VAL A 62 -11.90 -22.94 2.14
CA VAL A 62 -11.90 -24.37 1.91
C VAL A 62 -13.08 -24.67 0.99
N VAL A 63 -12.80 -25.36 -0.11
CA VAL A 63 -13.77 -25.81 -1.10
C VAL A 63 -13.78 -27.33 -1.03
N ASN A 64 -14.93 -27.89 -0.66
CA ASN A 64 -15.13 -29.34 -0.63
C ASN A 64 -16.06 -29.74 -1.77
N GLU A 65 -15.51 -30.32 -2.84
CA GLU A 65 -16.29 -30.91 -3.93
C GLU A 65 -16.41 -32.44 -3.77
N ASP A 66 -15.69 -33.05 -2.80
CA ASP A 66 -15.70 -34.49 -2.56
C ASP A 66 -17.10 -34.98 -2.22
N THR A 67 -17.50 -36.07 -2.87
CA THR A 67 -18.84 -36.67 -2.68
C THR A 67 -18.84 -37.85 -1.72
N GLY A 68 -17.67 -38.19 -1.17
CA GLY A 68 -17.46 -39.38 -0.36
C GLY A 68 -17.50 -40.66 -1.18
N THR A 69 -17.27 -41.79 -0.51
CA THR A 69 -17.32 -43.12 -1.13
C THR A 69 -17.93 -44.14 -0.18
N ILE A 70 -18.43 -45.25 -0.73
CA ILE A 70 -18.99 -46.35 0.06
C ILE A 70 -18.09 -47.57 -0.12
N LEU A 71 -17.63 -48.10 1.00
CA LEU A 71 -16.77 -49.27 1.04
C LEU A 71 -17.56 -50.56 0.73
N PRO A 72 -16.88 -51.65 0.33
CA PRO A 72 -17.54 -52.93 0.04
C PRO A 72 -18.34 -53.53 1.22
N ASP A 73 -18.04 -53.11 2.46
CA ASP A 73 -18.75 -53.50 3.68
C ASP A 73 -20.00 -52.63 3.97
N GLY A 74 -20.28 -51.64 3.13
CA GLY A 74 -21.39 -50.69 3.27
C GLY A 74 -21.07 -49.48 4.14
N THR A 75 -19.85 -49.34 4.66
CA THR A 75 -19.42 -48.17 5.44
C THR A 75 -19.22 -46.97 4.52
N ALA A 76 -19.84 -45.83 4.86
CA ALA A 76 -19.61 -44.57 4.16
C ALA A 76 -18.34 -43.90 4.69
N VAL A 77 -17.47 -43.45 3.78
CA VAL A 77 -16.22 -42.73 4.07
C VAL A 77 -16.26 -41.40 3.35
N ASP A 78 -16.06 -40.32 4.09
CA ASP A 78 -16.06 -38.95 3.57
C ASP A 78 -14.79 -38.24 4.09
N VAL A 79 -13.70 -38.44 3.34
CA VAL A 79 -12.41 -37.83 3.64
C VAL A 79 -12.47 -36.34 3.37
N GLY A 80 -13.16 -35.88 2.32
CA GLY A 80 -13.26 -34.47 2.00
C GLY A 80 -13.93 -33.66 3.10
N GLN A 81 -15.04 -34.14 3.66
CA GLN A 81 -15.70 -33.46 4.77
C GLN A 81 -14.81 -33.45 6.03
N SER A 82 -14.19 -34.58 6.35
CA SER A 82 -13.27 -34.70 7.50
C SER A 82 -12.05 -33.78 7.36
N ALA A 83 -11.48 -33.71 6.15
CA ALA A 83 -10.38 -32.82 5.81
C ALA A 83 -10.80 -31.35 5.88
N ALA A 84 -11.98 -31.00 5.35
CA ALA A 84 -12.49 -29.64 5.41
C ALA A 84 -12.72 -29.18 6.85
N ASP A 85 -13.27 -30.05 7.70
CA ASP A 85 -13.44 -29.80 9.13
C ASP A 85 -12.09 -29.63 9.82
N ALA A 86 -11.12 -30.52 9.57
CA ALA A 86 -9.78 -30.43 10.15
C ALA A 86 -9.02 -29.16 9.72
N ILE A 87 -9.17 -28.70 8.47
CA ILE A 87 -8.56 -27.47 7.99
C ILE A 87 -9.17 -26.25 8.71
N VAL A 88 -10.50 -26.22 8.89
CA VAL A 88 -11.17 -25.10 9.57
C VAL A 88 -10.83 -25.08 11.06
N ASP A 89 -10.84 -26.23 11.72
CA ASP A 89 -10.59 -26.35 13.16
C ASP A 89 -9.10 -26.24 13.54
N GLY A 90 -8.21 -26.57 12.60
CA GLY A 90 -6.75 -26.54 12.79
C GLY A 90 -6.12 -25.15 12.68
N VAL A 91 -6.91 -24.12 12.36
CA VAL A 91 -6.42 -22.76 12.07
C VAL A 91 -6.93 -21.78 13.12
N ASP A 92 -6.08 -20.82 13.51
CA ASP A 92 -6.44 -19.77 14.47
C ASP A 92 -7.48 -18.81 13.86
N PRO A 93 -8.71 -18.76 14.41
CA PRO A 93 -9.80 -17.95 13.86
C PRO A 93 -9.57 -16.43 14.01
N ASP A 94 -8.69 -16.00 14.92
CA ASP A 94 -8.34 -14.58 15.04
C ASP A 94 -7.36 -14.15 13.93
N GLN A 95 -6.56 -15.09 13.43
CA GLN A 95 -5.59 -14.85 12.36
C GLN A 95 -6.21 -15.05 10.98
N TYR A 96 -6.95 -16.13 10.75
CA TYR A 96 -7.44 -16.51 9.42
C TYR A 96 -8.97 -16.54 9.39
N ALA A 97 -9.54 -15.79 8.45
CA ALA A 97 -10.96 -15.81 8.17
C ALA A 97 -11.25 -16.92 7.15
N VAL A 98 -11.30 -18.17 7.63
CA VAL A 98 -11.58 -19.34 6.79
C VAL A 98 -13.06 -19.40 6.41
N GLN A 99 -13.35 -19.38 5.11
CA GLN A 99 -14.70 -19.50 4.56
C GLN A 99 -14.92 -20.89 3.94
N ARG A 100 -16.11 -21.47 4.10
CA ARG A 100 -16.53 -22.63 3.32
C ARG A 100 -17.31 -22.13 2.11
N LEU A 101 -16.78 -22.37 0.92
CA LEU A 101 -17.33 -21.85 -0.34
C LEU A 101 -17.42 -22.98 -1.36
N THR A 102 -18.31 -22.82 -2.34
CA THR A 102 -18.23 -23.59 -3.58
C THR A 102 -17.02 -23.13 -4.42
N LEU A 103 -16.56 -23.96 -5.37
CA LEU A 103 -15.46 -23.56 -6.25
C LEU A 103 -15.77 -22.25 -7.00
N ALA A 104 -17.00 -22.13 -7.52
CA ALA A 104 -17.43 -20.93 -8.24
C ALA A 104 -17.43 -19.67 -7.36
N GLU A 105 -17.88 -19.76 -6.10
CA GLU A 105 -17.84 -18.63 -5.16
C GLU A 105 -16.41 -18.26 -4.78
N ALA A 106 -15.53 -19.25 -4.59
CA ALA A 106 -14.12 -19.02 -4.29
C ALA A 106 -13.43 -18.30 -5.46
N GLU A 107 -13.59 -18.79 -6.69
CA GLU A 107 -13.05 -18.16 -7.90
C GLU A 107 -13.59 -16.73 -8.08
N GLU A 108 -14.88 -16.51 -7.86
CA GLU A 108 -15.50 -15.19 -7.97
C GLU A 108 -14.95 -14.20 -6.92
N GLN A 109 -14.77 -14.61 -5.67
CA GLN A 109 -14.13 -13.77 -4.65
C GLN A 109 -12.64 -13.54 -4.95
N MET A 110 -11.92 -14.51 -5.52
CA MET A 110 -10.53 -14.35 -5.96
C MET A 110 -10.40 -13.40 -7.15
N ASP A 111 -11.40 -13.35 -8.03
CA ASP A 111 -11.48 -12.43 -9.17
C ASP A 111 -11.94 -11.02 -8.79
N ARG A 112 -12.51 -10.84 -7.60
CA ARG A 112 -12.71 -9.53 -6.96
C ARG A 112 -11.50 -9.07 -6.15
N GLY A 113 -10.64 -9.99 -5.75
CA GLY A 113 -9.51 -9.74 -4.86
C GLY A 113 -9.87 -9.73 -3.37
N ASP A 114 -11.05 -10.25 -3.02
CA ASP A 114 -11.55 -10.40 -1.64
C ASP A 114 -11.03 -11.67 -0.97
N LEU A 115 -10.61 -12.67 -1.77
CA LEU A 115 -10.07 -13.94 -1.31
C LEU A 115 -8.63 -14.13 -1.82
N TYR A 116 -7.72 -14.56 -0.93
CA TYR A 116 -6.30 -14.68 -1.26
C TYR A 116 -5.91 -16.06 -1.79
N GLY A 117 -6.71 -17.07 -1.46
CA GLY A 117 -6.58 -18.42 -1.98
C GLY A 117 -7.55 -19.40 -1.33
N ALA A 118 -7.55 -20.62 -1.85
CA ALA A 118 -8.44 -21.68 -1.39
C ALA A 118 -7.73 -23.04 -1.40
N VAL A 119 -8.09 -23.91 -0.46
CA VAL A 119 -7.77 -25.34 -0.53
C VAL A 119 -8.98 -26.04 -1.15
N VAL A 120 -8.77 -26.72 -2.27
CA VAL A 120 -9.82 -27.40 -3.04
C VAL A 120 -9.64 -28.90 -2.93
N LEU A 121 -10.60 -29.55 -2.27
CA LEU A 121 -10.72 -30.99 -2.14
C LEU A 121 -11.50 -31.52 -3.37
N PRO A 122 -10.86 -32.29 -4.27
CA PRO A 122 -11.50 -32.74 -5.50
C PRO A 122 -12.69 -33.68 -5.28
N ALA A 123 -13.58 -33.76 -6.27
CA ALA A 123 -14.82 -34.56 -6.20
C ALA A 123 -14.61 -36.07 -5.96
N ASP A 124 -13.48 -36.59 -6.44
CA ASP A 124 -13.13 -38.01 -6.39
C ASP A 124 -12.13 -38.33 -5.25
N LEU A 125 -11.80 -37.36 -4.38
CA LEU A 125 -10.75 -37.48 -3.36
C LEU A 125 -10.92 -38.72 -2.48
N SER A 126 -12.12 -38.95 -1.93
CA SER A 126 -12.39 -40.13 -1.08
C SER A 126 -12.22 -41.44 -1.85
N THR A 127 -12.66 -41.49 -3.11
CA THR A 127 -12.57 -42.67 -3.95
C THR A 127 -11.13 -42.98 -4.33
N ASP A 128 -10.37 -41.95 -4.72
CA ASP A 128 -8.97 -42.06 -5.12
C ASP A 128 -8.08 -42.46 -3.94
N LEU A 129 -8.34 -41.95 -2.74
CA LEU A 129 -7.59 -42.33 -1.53
C LEU A 129 -7.79 -43.79 -1.14
N VAL A 130 -9.02 -44.28 -1.20
CA VAL A 130 -9.31 -45.70 -0.93
C VAL A 130 -8.66 -46.58 -1.99
N ALA A 131 -8.73 -46.20 -3.27
CA ALA A 131 -8.07 -46.92 -4.36
C ALA A 131 -6.55 -46.94 -4.20
N TYR A 132 -5.94 -45.78 -3.87
CA TYR A 132 -4.52 -45.62 -3.64
C TYR A 132 -4.03 -46.49 -2.47
N GLY A 133 -4.73 -46.45 -1.34
CA GLY A 133 -4.38 -47.27 -0.18
C GLY A 133 -4.42 -48.77 -0.46
N ASN A 134 -5.44 -49.24 -1.18
CA ASN A 134 -5.55 -50.64 -1.57
C ASN A 134 -4.44 -51.07 -2.53
N ALA A 135 -4.13 -50.26 -3.53
CA ALA A 135 -3.04 -50.52 -4.47
C ALA A 135 -1.67 -50.55 -3.75
N ALA A 136 -1.42 -49.58 -2.86
CA ALA A 136 -0.20 -49.53 -2.05
C ALA A 136 -0.07 -50.79 -1.18
N ALA A 137 -1.15 -51.25 -0.56
CA ALA A 137 -1.17 -52.47 0.25
C ALA A 137 -0.91 -53.75 -0.57
N ALA A 138 -1.35 -53.78 -1.83
CA ALA A 138 -1.08 -54.85 -2.79
C ALA A 138 0.34 -54.80 -3.39
N GLY A 139 1.12 -53.74 -3.10
CA GLY A 139 2.42 -53.50 -3.71
C GLY A 139 2.34 -53.06 -5.18
N GLU A 140 1.16 -52.58 -5.60
CA GLU A 140 0.92 -52.04 -6.93
C GLU A 140 1.27 -50.55 -6.99
N SER A 141 1.63 -50.07 -8.17
CA SER A 141 1.85 -48.63 -8.39
C SER A 141 0.52 -47.93 -8.66
N ALA A 142 0.19 -46.93 -7.85
CA ALA A 142 -0.95 -46.04 -8.04
C ALA A 142 -0.51 -44.58 -7.99
N GLU A 143 -1.24 -43.72 -8.70
CA GLU A 143 -1.03 -42.28 -8.65
C GLU A 143 -1.56 -41.73 -7.33
N GLN A 144 -0.76 -40.89 -6.68
CA GLN A 144 -1.12 -40.31 -5.38
C GLN A 144 -2.22 -39.26 -5.56
N PRO A 145 -3.32 -39.32 -4.80
CA PRO A 145 -4.38 -38.32 -4.87
C PRO A 145 -3.83 -36.93 -4.53
N ALA A 146 -4.12 -35.94 -5.39
CA ALA A 146 -3.63 -34.58 -5.23
C ALA A 146 -4.73 -33.64 -4.76
N VAL A 147 -4.43 -32.83 -3.75
CA VAL A 147 -5.27 -31.72 -3.29
C VAL A 147 -4.70 -30.41 -3.80
N GLN A 148 -5.56 -29.53 -4.29
CA GLN A 148 -5.14 -28.28 -4.92
C GLN A 148 -5.16 -27.13 -3.91
N VAL A 149 -4.07 -26.36 -3.89
CA VAL A 149 -3.98 -25.07 -3.22
C VAL A 149 -4.03 -23.98 -4.27
N LEU A 150 -5.22 -23.39 -4.45
CA LEU A 150 -5.44 -22.25 -5.33
C LEU A 150 -4.85 -20.98 -4.71
N THR A 151 -4.02 -20.30 -5.48
CA THR A 151 -3.39 -19.03 -5.07
C THR A 151 -3.76 -17.92 -6.04
N SER A 152 -3.83 -16.67 -5.56
CA SER A 152 -4.05 -15.50 -6.42
C SER A 152 -2.77 -14.67 -6.53
N PRO A 153 -2.02 -14.72 -7.65
CA PRO A 153 -0.83 -13.89 -7.85
C PRO A 153 -1.12 -12.38 -7.83
N ARG A 154 -2.38 -11.99 -8.06
CA ARG A 154 -2.85 -10.59 -8.12
C ARG A 154 -2.93 -9.89 -6.77
N VAL A 155 -2.91 -10.64 -5.66
CA VAL A 155 -2.97 -10.09 -4.29
C VAL A 155 -1.59 -9.93 -3.65
N GLY A 156 -0.51 -10.25 -4.39
CA GLY A 156 0.87 -10.05 -3.97
C GLY A 156 1.55 -11.32 -3.45
N SER A 157 2.89 -11.33 -3.56
CA SER A 157 3.71 -12.52 -3.27
C SER A 157 3.70 -12.95 -1.80
N ALA A 158 3.57 -12.01 -0.86
CA ALA A 158 3.46 -12.32 0.56
C ALA A 158 2.17 -13.09 0.89
N ALA A 159 1.06 -12.72 0.25
CA ALA A 159 -0.22 -13.43 0.38
C ALA A 159 -0.12 -14.84 -0.20
N VAL A 160 0.37 -14.98 -1.44
CA VAL A 160 0.59 -16.27 -2.10
C VAL A 160 1.45 -17.19 -1.22
N GLY A 161 2.60 -16.71 -0.75
CA GLY A 161 3.47 -17.50 0.10
C GLY A 161 2.83 -17.90 1.44
N THR A 162 1.92 -17.08 1.96
CA THR A 162 1.17 -17.39 3.19
C THR A 162 0.10 -18.45 2.94
N VAL A 163 -0.69 -18.32 1.87
CA VAL A 163 -1.66 -19.34 1.44
C VAL A 163 -0.97 -20.68 1.18
N THR A 164 0.16 -20.69 0.45
CA THR A 164 0.89 -21.93 0.18
C THR A 164 1.40 -22.60 1.45
N ARG A 165 1.94 -21.84 2.41
CA ARG A 165 2.39 -22.39 3.70
C ARG A 165 1.24 -22.91 4.54
N LEU A 166 0.15 -22.15 4.62
CA LEU A 166 -1.06 -22.54 5.36
C LEU A 166 -1.66 -23.82 4.76
N GLY A 167 -1.86 -23.84 3.44
CA GLY A 167 -2.41 -24.99 2.72
C GLY A 167 -1.56 -26.24 2.91
N ARG A 168 -0.22 -26.15 2.75
CA ARG A 168 0.68 -27.28 3.03
C ARG A 168 0.59 -27.75 4.47
N SER A 169 0.71 -26.84 5.44
CA SER A 169 0.64 -27.22 6.86
C SER A 169 -0.68 -27.88 7.24
N ALA A 170 -1.79 -27.41 6.66
CA ALA A 170 -3.11 -27.99 6.89
C ALA A 170 -3.23 -29.37 6.22
N LEU A 171 -2.74 -29.51 4.98
CA LEU A 171 -2.76 -30.77 4.24
C LEU A 171 -1.79 -31.82 4.79
N ASP A 172 -0.67 -31.42 5.37
CA ASP A 172 0.23 -32.33 6.10
C ASP A 172 -0.50 -32.93 7.31
N THR A 173 -1.28 -32.12 8.03
CA THR A 173 -2.08 -32.57 9.18
C THR A 173 -3.21 -33.51 8.74
N VAL A 174 -3.93 -33.14 7.68
CA VAL A 174 -4.99 -33.98 7.08
C VAL A 174 -4.40 -35.28 6.54
N GLY A 175 -3.24 -35.23 5.89
CA GLY A 175 -2.54 -36.38 5.33
C GLY A 175 -2.16 -37.38 6.42
N GLN A 176 -1.59 -36.92 7.53
CA GLN A 176 -1.28 -37.78 8.67
C GLN A 176 -2.54 -38.44 9.26
N GLN A 177 -3.60 -37.68 9.50
CA GLN A 177 -4.86 -38.23 10.03
C GLN A 177 -5.50 -39.24 9.08
N THR A 178 -5.52 -38.93 7.78
CA THR A 178 -6.04 -39.79 6.73
C THR A 178 -5.20 -41.05 6.60
N GLY A 179 -3.87 -40.93 6.67
CA GLY A 179 -2.94 -42.05 6.59
C GLY A 179 -3.08 -43.02 7.76
N GLU A 180 -3.29 -42.52 8.98
CA GLU A 180 -3.60 -43.34 10.15
C GLU A 180 -4.93 -44.10 9.98
N GLN A 181 -5.98 -43.40 9.54
CA GLN A 181 -7.29 -44.01 9.27
C GLN A 181 -7.24 -45.07 8.18
N LEU A 182 -6.54 -44.77 7.07
CA LEU A 182 -6.37 -45.66 5.94
C LEU A 182 -5.54 -46.89 6.31
N THR A 183 -4.48 -46.71 7.11
CA THR A 183 -3.68 -47.82 7.67
C THR A 183 -4.53 -48.75 8.53
N ALA A 184 -5.37 -48.19 9.42
CA ALA A 184 -6.25 -48.97 10.28
C ALA A 184 -7.29 -49.75 9.46
N MET A 185 -7.91 -49.09 8.49
CA MET A 185 -8.91 -49.67 7.59
C MET A 185 -8.33 -50.83 6.77
N ILE A 186 -7.18 -50.62 6.12
CA ILE A 186 -6.50 -51.65 5.31
C ILE A 186 -6.09 -52.84 6.17
N THR A 187 -5.54 -52.58 7.35
CA THR A 187 -5.12 -53.63 8.29
C THR A 187 -6.32 -54.49 8.71
N GLN A 188 -7.47 -53.86 8.99
CA GLN A 188 -8.71 -54.57 9.33
C GLN A 188 -9.26 -55.39 8.16
N MET A 189 -9.24 -54.84 6.94
CA MET A 189 -9.66 -55.57 5.74
C MET A 189 -8.79 -56.80 5.48
N ARG A 190 -7.46 -56.66 5.56
CA ARG A 190 -6.51 -57.77 5.38
C ARG A 190 -6.68 -58.85 6.46
N ALA A 191 -6.87 -58.43 7.72
CA ALA A 191 -7.17 -59.36 8.81
C ALA A 191 -8.45 -60.17 8.56
N THR A 192 -9.50 -59.54 8.02
CA THR A 192 -10.76 -60.21 7.65
C THR A 192 -10.57 -61.17 6.48
N ALA A 193 -9.64 -60.87 5.56
CA ALA A 193 -9.24 -61.75 4.45
C ALA A 193 -8.25 -62.87 4.87
N GLY A 194 -7.87 -62.94 6.15
CA GLY A 194 -6.95 -63.95 6.67
C GLY A 194 -5.46 -63.61 6.53
N ASP A 195 -5.12 -62.40 6.09
CA ASP A 195 -3.75 -61.90 5.96
C ASP A 195 -3.42 -60.94 7.12
N THR A 196 -2.63 -61.42 8.08
CA THR A 196 -2.20 -60.65 9.26
C THR A 196 -0.75 -60.17 9.15
N ALA A 197 -0.11 -60.31 7.99
CA ALA A 197 1.27 -59.88 7.82
C ALA A 197 1.35 -58.34 7.87
N PRO A 198 2.34 -57.76 8.56
CA PRO A 198 2.53 -56.31 8.57
C PRO A 198 2.72 -55.79 7.14
N LEU A 199 2.26 -54.56 6.88
CA LEU A 199 2.53 -53.87 5.62
C LEU A 199 4.04 -53.77 5.38
N GLY A 200 4.45 -53.97 4.13
CA GLY A 200 5.85 -53.73 3.74
C GLY A 200 6.22 -52.26 3.96
N GLY A 201 7.49 -51.99 4.29
CA GLY A 201 7.93 -50.63 4.67
C GLY A 201 7.59 -49.54 3.64
N LEU A 202 7.68 -49.85 2.33
CA LEU A 202 7.29 -48.93 1.26
C LEU A 202 5.78 -48.68 1.19
N ALA A 203 4.96 -49.71 1.45
CA ALA A 203 3.51 -49.57 1.46
C ALA A 203 3.04 -48.78 2.69
N ALA A 204 3.67 -49.02 3.85
CA ALA A 204 3.38 -48.27 5.08
C ALA A 204 3.73 -46.79 4.94
N ASP A 205 4.86 -46.45 4.30
CA ASP A 205 5.28 -45.07 4.06
C ASP A 205 4.34 -44.36 3.06
N ALA A 206 3.98 -45.02 1.96
CA ALA A 206 3.03 -44.50 0.98
C ALA A 206 1.64 -44.21 1.60
N ILE A 207 1.16 -45.09 2.49
CA ILE A 207 -0.14 -44.90 3.15
C ILE A 207 -0.05 -43.83 4.25
N ALA A 208 1.11 -43.66 4.89
CA ALA A 208 1.29 -42.68 5.98
C ALA A 208 1.19 -41.22 5.50
N ASP A 209 1.58 -40.95 4.26
CA ASP A 209 1.43 -39.65 3.60
C ASP A 209 0.70 -39.80 2.26
N PRO A 210 -0.63 -40.00 2.28
CA PRO A 210 -1.37 -40.41 1.08
C PRO A 210 -1.75 -39.24 0.17
N LEU A 211 -1.38 -37.99 0.49
CA LEU A 211 -1.83 -36.80 -0.22
C LEU A 211 -0.68 -36.03 -0.88
N ALA A 212 -0.78 -35.81 -2.19
CA ALA A 212 0.07 -34.84 -2.87
C ALA A 212 -0.54 -33.43 -2.77
N VAL A 213 0.30 -32.41 -2.66
CA VAL A 213 -0.16 -31.00 -2.65
C VAL A 213 0.26 -30.33 -3.96
N ASP A 214 -0.73 -30.01 -4.80
CA ASP A 214 -0.52 -29.22 -6.01
C ASP A 214 -0.83 -27.74 -5.75
N VAL A 215 0.05 -26.85 -6.18
CA VAL A 215 -0.13 -25.40 -5.97
C VAL A 215 -0.41 -24.76 -7.32
N VAL A 216 -1.65 -24.38 -7.53
CA VAL A 216 -2.13 -23.84 -8.80
C VAL A 216 -2.43 -22.35 -8.65
N ALA A 217 -1.99 -21.56 -9.63
CA ALA A 217 -2.31 -20.14 -9.67
C ALA A 217 -3.66 -19.93 -10.37
N HIS A 218 -4.65 -19.40 -9.64
CA HIS A 218 -5.92 -18.99 -10.23
C HIS A 218 -5.70 -17.75 -11.11
N ASN A 219 -5.98 -17.89 -12.41
CA ASN A 219 -5.86 -16.85 -13.42
C ASN A 219 -4.47 -16.14 -13.33
N PRO A 220 -3.40 -16.80 -13.81
CA PRO A 220 -2.03 -16.31 -13.61
C PRO A 220 -1.78 -14.95 -14.27
N LEU A 221 -0.89 -14.16 -13.67
CA LEU A 221 -0.49 -12.87 -14.23
C LEU A 221 0.41 -13.07 -15.47
N PRO A 222 0.22 -12.28 -16.53
CA PRO A 222 1.15 -12.25 -17.65
C PRO A 222 2.53 -11.68 -17.26
N ASP A 223 3.51 -11.93 -18.13
CA ASP A 223 4.83 -11.30 -18.03
C ASP A 223 4.74 -9.77 -18.08
N GLY A 224 5.76 -9.08 -17.55
CA GLY A 224 5.79 -7.61 -17.49
C GLY A 224 5.00 -6.99 -16.34
N THR A 225 4.39 -7.79 -15.48
CA THR A 225 3.62 -7.33 -14.29
C THR A 225 4.47 -7.23 -13.01
N GLY A 226 5.69 -7.77 -13.03
CA GLY A 226 6.55 -7.86 -11.84
C GLY A 226 5.87 -8.61 -10.70
N THR A 227 5.25 -9.76 -11.00
CA THR A 227 4.47 -10.59 -10.05
C THR A 227 3.38 -9.79 -9.31
N GLY A 228 2.70 -8.89 -10.03
CA GLY A 228 1.64 -8.04 -9.50
C GLY A 228 2.14 -6.69 -8.94
N LEU A 229 3.45 -6.51 -8.69
CA LEU A 229 3.97 -5.29 -8.09
C LEU A 229 3.89 -4.05 -9.01
N SER A 230 3.71 -4.21 -10.33
CA SER A 230 3.63 -3.05 -11.22
C SER A 230 2.45 -2.12 -10.88
N ALA A 231 1.31 -2.64 -10.42
CA ALA A 231 0.18 -1.83 -9.93
C ALA A 231 0.56 -0.93 -8.75
N PHE A 232 1.39 -1.44 -7.82
CA PHE A 232 1.90 -0.67 -6.69
C PHE A 232 2.82 0.47 -7.15
N TYR A 233 3.79 0.16 -8.01
CA TYR A 233 4.70 1.18 -8.52
C TYR A 233 3.96 2.21 -9.38
N TYR A 234 2.95 1.80 -10.15
CA TYR A 234 2.11 2.71 -10.92
C TYR A 234 1.32 3.64 -9.99
N ALA A 235 0.68 3.12 -8.94
CA ALA A 235 0.01 3.92 -7.93
C ALA A 235 0.95 4.90 -7.22
N LEU A 236 2.17 4.44 -6.88
CA LEU A 236 3.21 5.26 -6.28
C LEU A 236 3.61 6.42 -7.21
N LEU A 237 3.77 6.15 -8.51
CA LEU A 237 4.03 7.20 -9.50
C LEU A 237 2.91 8.24 -9.51
N LEU A 238 1.63 7.84 -9.47
CA LEU A 238 0.50 8.76 -9.44
C LEU A 238 0.52 9.66 -8.19
N VAL A 239 0.76 9.09 -7.01
CA VAL A 239 0.87 9.87 -5.76
C VAL A 239 2.05 10.82 -5.82
N LEU A 240 3.22 10.35 -6.26
CA LEU A 240 4.42 11.16 -6.38
C LEU A 240 4.24 12.28 -7.41
N ALA A 241 3.54 12.03 -8.52
CA ALA A 241 3.19 13.04 -9.51
C ALA A 241 2.29 14.12 -8.93
N GLY A 242 1.25 13.73 -8.19
CA GLY A 242 0.38 14.68 -7.50
C GLY A 242 1.18 15.54 -6.52
N PHE A 243 1.91 14.91 -5.60
CA PHE A 243 2.66 15.60 -4.56
C PHE A 243 3.83 16.44 -5.11
N THR A 244 4.75 15.83 -5.85
CA THR A 244 5.92 16.52 -6.42
C THR A 244 5.50 17.56 -7.45
N GLY A 245 4.47 17.26 -8.23
CA GLY A 245 3.84 18.22 -9.14
C GLY A 245 3.37 19.47 -8.42
N THR A 246 2.82 19.35 -7.19
CA THR A 246 2.45 20.53 -6.40
C THR A 246 3.65 21.38 -6.01
N ILE A 247 4.78 20.77 -5.66
CA ILE A 247 5.99 21.50 -5.26
C ILE A 247 6.51 22.30 -6.45
N ILE A 248 6.57 21.67 -7.62
CA ILE A 248 6.98 22.31 -8.87
C ILE A 248 6.00 23.43 -9.23
N ALA A 249 4.70 23.12 -9.35
CA ALA A 249 3.68 24.10 -9.72
C ALA A 249 3.65 25.28 -8.74
N ASN A 250 3.74 25.04 -7.44
CA ASN A 250 3.77 26.10 -6.43
C ASN A 250 4.98 27.00 -6.62
N THR A 251 6.17 26.43 -6.77
CA THR A 251 7.41 27.18 -6.97
C THR A 251 7.32 28.08 -8.20
N PHE A 252 6.88 27.55 -9.34
CA PHE A 252 6.80 28.32 -10.59
C PHE A 252 5.69 29.38 -10.56
N ILE A 253 4.51 29.06 -10.03
CA ILE A 253 3.39 30.00 -9.96
C ILE A 253 3.71 31.11 -8.96
N ASP A 254 4.21 30.77 -7.77
CA ASP A 254 4.55 31.77 -6.75
C ASP A 254 5.72 32.65 -7.17
N ALA A 255 6.70 32.10 -7.91
CA ALA A 255 7.77 32.89 -8.51
C ALA A 255 7.25 33.89 -9.54
N ARG A 256 6.29 33.48 -10.38
CA ARG A 256 5.67 34.36 -11.38
C ARG A 256 4.76 35.43 -10.79
N LEU A 257 4.14 35.15 -9.63
CA LEU A 257 3.28 36.10 -8.92
C LEU A 257 4.06 37.05 -7.99
N GLY A 258 5.38 36.86 -7.86
CA GLY A 258 6.27 37.71 -7.06
C GLY A 258 6.34 37.33 -5.57
N PHE A 259 5.83 36.16 -5.17
CA PHE A 259 5.87 35.67 -3.78
C PHE A 259 7.19 34.98 -3.41
N LEU A 260 7.88 34.40 -4.40
CA LEU A 260 9.18 33.75 -4.24
C LEU A 260 10.14 34.28 -5.32
N PRO A 261 11.46 34.35 -5.05
CA PRO A 261 12.43 34.68 -6.09
C PRO A 261 12.52 33.52 -7.10
N ALA A 262 12.59 33.84 -8.39
CA ALA A 262 12.95 32.89 -9.41
C ALA A 262 14.48 32.77 -9.46
N GLU A 263 15.00 31.59 -9.09
CA GLU A 263 16.43 31.30 -9.06
C GLU A 263 16.75 30.14 -10.01
N PHE A 264 17.50 30.42 -11.07
CA PHE A 264 17.98 29.41 -12.02
C PHE A 264 19.49 29.60 -12.22
N GLY A 265 20.29 28.83 -11.47
CA GLY A 265 21.75 28.97 -11.48
C GLY A 265 22.17 30.39 -11.08
N PRO A 266 22.89 31.14 -11.94
CA PRO A 266 23.32 32.51 -11.63
C PRO A 266 22.19 33.55 -11.74
N PHE A 267 21.03 33.18 -12.31
CA PHE A 267 19.94 34.12 -12.56
C PHE A 267 19.02 34.22 -11.35
N TYR A 268 19.06 35.36 -10.66
CA TYR A 268 18.15 35.73 -9.58
C TYR A 268 17.19 36.83 -10.06
N ARG A 269 15.88 36.58 -9.98
CA ARG A 269 14.87 37.59 -10.30
C ARG A 269 13.66 37.49 -9.37
N LEU A 270 13.44 38.52 -8.56
CA LEU A 270 12.23 38.69 -7.77
C LEU A 270 11.29 39.65 -8.52
N LEU A 271 10.14 39.13 -8.97
CA LEU A 271 9.12 39.95 -9.63
C LEU A 271 8.34 40.80 -8.59
N PRO A 272 7.81 41.97 -8.99
CA PRO A 272 6.90 42.73 -8.14
C PRO A 272 5.69 41.88 -7.73
N HIS A 273 5.20 42.08 -6.51
CA HIS A 273 4.02 41.37 -6.03
C HIS A 273 2.81 41.72 -6.89
N SER A 274 2.18 40.71 -7.49
CA SER A 274 1.03 40.85 -8.40
C SER A 274 -0.25 41.37 -7.75
N GLY A 275 -0.33 41.38 -6.42
CA GLY A 275 -1.54 41.74 -5.67
C GLY A 275 -2.66 40.68 -5.72
N ALA A 276 -2.40 39.51 -6.32
CA ALA A 276 -3.37 38.43 -6.40
C ALA A 276 -3.78 37.94 -5.00
N SER A 277 -5.08 37.69 -4.81
CA SER A 277 -5.59 37.12 -3.56
C SER A 277 -5.09 35.69 -3.35
N ARG A 278 -5.09 35.24 -2.09
CA ARG A 278 -4.72 33.86 -1.74
C ARG A 278 -5.62 32.86 -2.44
N LEU A 279 -6.91 33.15 -2.47
CA LEU A 279 -7.90 32.33 -3.14
C LEU A 279 -7.66 32.26 -4.65
N ALA A 280 -7.46 33.40 -5.33
CA ALA A 280 -7.22 33.41 -6.78
C ALA A 280 -5.94 32.65 -7.15
N THR A 281 -4.90 32.78 -6.33
CA THR A 281 -3.64 32.04 -6.50
C THR A 281 -3.86 30.53 -6.34
N LEU A 282 -4.62 30.12 -5.33
CA LEU A 282 -4.91 28.70 -5.07
C LEU A 282 -5.79 28.07 -6.17
N VAL A 283 -6.81 28.77 -6.64
CA VAL A 283 -7.66 28.29 -7.75
C VAL A 283 -6.83 28.15 -9.02
N THR A 284 -5.96 29.12 -9.32
CA THR A 284 -5.03 29.03 -10.46
C THR A 284 -4.15 27.79 -10.36
N LYS A 285 -3.61 27.52 -9.17
CA LYS A 285 -2.80 26.32 -8.88
C LYS A 285 -3.58 25.04 -9.12
N TRP A 286 -4.84 24.96 -8.69
CA TRP A 286 -5.70 23.80 -8.95
C TRP A 286 -6.00 23.62 -10.44
N VAL A 287 -6.32 24.68 -11.18
CA VAL A 287 -6.56 24.61 -12.63
C VAL A 287 -5.33 24.09 -13.37
N VAL A 288 -4.14 24.62 -13.04
CA VAL A 288 -2.88 24.15 -13.62
C VAL A 288 -2.66 22.67 -13.29
N MET A 289 -2.89 22.25 -12.04
CA MET A 289 -2.74 20.86 -11.64
C MET A 289 -3.76 19.92 -12.30
N GLY A 290 -4.96 20.40 -12.62
CA GLY A 290 -5.94 19.63 -13.40
C GLY A 290 -5.42 19.30 -14.80
N LEU A 291 -4.83 20.28 -15.50
CA LEU A 291 -4.22 20.05 -16.82
C LEU A 291 -2.98 19.16 -16.74
N VAL A 292 -2.14 19.37 -15.72
CA VAL A 292 -0.95 18.54 -15.48
C VAL A 292 -1.35 17.09 -15.20
N ALA A 293 -2.40 16.85 -14.42
CA ALA A 293 -2.86 15.51 -14.08
C ALA A 293 -3.26 14.69 -15.32
N LEU A 294 -4.00 15.30 -16.25
CA LEU A 294 -4.37 14.67 -17.53
C LEU A 294 -3.15 14.29 -18.36
N GLY A 295 -2.18 15.21 -18.45
CA GLY A 295 -0.93 14.99 -19.19
C GLY A 295 -0.04 13.93 -18.56
N VAL A 296 0.18 14.01 -17.24
CA VAL A 296 1.04 13.06 -16.51
C VAL A 296 0.47 11.65 -16.56
N SER A 297 -0.85 11.48 -16.38
CA SER A 297 -1.45 10.16 -16.48
C SER A 297 -1.29 9.56 -17.89
N ALA A 298 -1.42 10.37 -18.94
CA ALA A 298 -1.16 9.91 -20.31
C ALA A 298 0.31 9.53 -20.52
N VAL A 299 1.25 10.33 -20.01
CA VAL A 299 2.69 10.04 -20.07
C VAL A 299 3.03 8.75 -19.34
N TYR A 300 2.50 8.53 -18.14
CA TYR A 300 2.76 7.30 -17.38
C TYR A 300 2.19 6.07 -18.06
N MET A 301 0.98 6.14 -18.61
CA MET A 301 0.42 5.06 -19.41
C MET A 301 1.28 4.75 -20.65
N ALA A 302 1.75 5.79 -21.36
CA ALA A 302 2.61 5.62 -22.53
C ALA A 302 3.97 5.00 -22.18
N VAL A 303 4.59 5.43 -21.08
CA VAL A 303 5.85 4.86 -20.58
C VAL A 303 5.66 3.41 -20.13
N ALA A 304 4.58 3.11 -19.40
CA ALA A 304 4.27 1.75 -18.96
C ALA A 304 4.09 0.81 -20.17
N HIS A 305 3.33 1.25 -21.17
CA HIS A 305 3.15 0.49 -22.41
C HIS A 305 4.48 0.29 -23.16
N ALA A 306 5.32 1.33 -23.25
CA ALA A 306 6.64 1.24 -23.88
C ALA A 306 7.61 0.30 -23.16
N LEU A 307 7.43 0.10 -21.86
CA LEU A 307 8.21 -0.83 -21.03
C LEU A 307 7.64 -2.26 -21.06
N GLY A 308 6.55 -2.52 -21.81
CA GLY A 308 5.94 -3.84 -21.95
C GLY A 308 4.99 -4.23 -20.81
N MET A 309 4.49 -3.26 -20.04
CA MET A 309 3.47 -3.53 -19.03
C MET A 309 2.11 -3.79 -19.71
N PRO A 310 1.42 -4.90 -19.39
CA PRO A 310 0.09 -5.19 -19.93
C PRO A 310 -0.94 -4.21 -19.35
N ILE A 311 -1.77 -3.63 -20.21
CA ILE A 311 -2.80 -2.65 -19.87
C ILE A 311 -4.06 -2.96 -20.67
N ASP A 312 -5.01 -3.64 -20.05
CA ASP A 312 -6.26 -4.08 -20.72
C ASP A 312 -7.33 -2.97 -20.76
N HIS A 313 -7.28 -2.05 -19.78
CA HIS A 313 -8.27 -1.00 -19.58
C HIS A 313 -7.63 0.42 -19.64
N PRO A 314 -7.08 0.84 -20.80
CA PRO A 314 -6.28 2.07 -20.89
C PRO A 314 -7.08 3.33 -20.62
N ALA A 315 -8.33 3.41 -21.07
CA ALA A 315 -9.19 4.57 -20.84
C ALA A 315 -9.51 4.77 -19.34
N GLN A 316 -9.84 3.68 -18.66
CA GLN A 316 -10.09 3.66 -17.21
C GLN A 316 -8.82 4.02 -16.44
N LEU A 317 -7.68 3.44 -16.81
CA LEU A 317 -6.40 3.72 -16.15
C LEU A 317 -5.99 5.19 -16.30
N TRP A 318 -6.16 5.76 -17.50
CA TRP A 318 -5.89 7.17 -17.75
C TRP A 318 -6.82 8.09 -16.95
N ALA A 319 -8.13 7.84 -16.98
CA ALA A 319 -9.10 8.66 -16.26
C ALA A 319 -8.89 8.59 -14.74
N PHE A 320 -8.69 7.38 -14.21
CA PHE A 320 -8.40 7.15 -12.80
C PHE A 320 -7.07 7.78 -12.39
N GLY A 321 -6.02 7.59 -13.19
CA GLY A 321 -4.71 8.17 -12.94
C GLY A 321 -4.75 9.69 -12.88
N ALA A 322 -5.46 10.34 -13.81
CA ALA A 322 -5.66 11.78 -13.77
C ALA A 322 -6.45 12.22 -12.53
N ALA A 323 -7.52 11.51 -12.16
CA ALA A 323 -8.30 11.80 -10.96
C ALA A 323 -7.47 11.67 -9.68
N ALA A 324 -6.64 10.62 -9.57
CA ALA A 324 -5.75 10.37 -8.44
C ALA A 324 -4.66 11.45 -8.30
N VAL A 325 -3.98 11.79 -9.40
CA VAL A 325 -2.96 12.86 -9.42
C VAL A 325 -3.59 14.19 -9.01
N PHE A 326 -4.77 14.50 -9.55
CA PHE A 326 -5.49 15.73 -9.23
C PHE A 326 -5.95 15.77 -7.76
N SER A 327 -6.48 14.68 -7.22
CA SER A 327 -6.96 14.63 -5.82
C SER A 327 -5.83 14.83 -4.83
N VAL A 328 -4.68 14.18 -5.06
CA VAL A 328 -3.46 14.38 -4.26
C VAL A 328 -2.99 15.83 -4.38
N ALA A 329 -2.98 16.38 -5.59
CA ALA A 329 -2.51 17.74 -5.83
C ALA A 329 -3.37 18.81 -5.13
N VAL A 330 -4.71 18.69 -5.24
CA VAL A 330 -5.66 19.62 -4.62
C VAL A 330 -5.51 19.60 -3.10
N LEU A 331 -5.46 18.40 -2.49
CA LEU A 331 -5.27 18.24 -1.06
C LEU A 331 -3.91 18.80 -0.59
N ALA A 332 -2.83 18.47 -1.28
CA ALA A 332 -1.49 18.95 -0.95
C ALA A 332 -1.36 20.47 -1.04
N GLN A 333 -1.95 21.10 -2.07
CA GLN A 333 -1.98 22.55 -2.23
C GLN A 333 -2.85 23.24 -1.19
N ALA A 334 -3.98 22.64 -0.80
CA ALA A 334 -4.83 23.15 0.26
C ALA A 334 -4.08 23.21 1.60
N LEU A 335 -3.40 22.12 1.97
CA LEU A 335 -2.60 22.05 3.20
C LEU A 335 -1.48 23.10 3.20
N GLN A 336 -0.77 23.28 2.08
CA GLN A 336 0.25 24.32 1.95
C GLN A 336 -0.33 25.74 1.96
N ALA A 337 -1.52 25.95 1.39
CA ALA A 337 -2.18 27.26 1.37
C ALA A 337 -2.57 27.71 2.79
N VAL A 338 -3.03 26.75 3.61
CA VAL A 338 -3.45 27.01 4.99
C VAL A 338 -2.27 27.07 5.96
N LEU A 339 -1.32 26.13 5.87
CA LEU A 339 -0.27 25.94 6.88
C LEU A 339 1.12 26.43 6.45
N GLY A 340 1.29 26.87 5.19
CA GLY A 340 2.58 27.30 4.65
C GLY A 340 3.60 26.14 4.63
N ASN A 341 4.82 26.40 5.07
CA ASN A 341 5.91 25.39 5.09
C ASN A 341 5.61 24.19 5.99
N LEU A 342 4.79 24.36 7.03
CA LEU A 342 4.32 23.22 7.84
C LEU A 342 3.41 22.29 7.03
N GLY A 343 2.64 22.85 6.08
CA GLY A 343 1.82 22.06 5.16
C GLY A 343 2.67 21.18 4.23
N LEU A 344 3.87 21.64 3.85
CA LEU A 344 4.81 20.81 3.09
C LEU A 344 5.30 19.61 3.90
N LEU A 345 5.66 19.83 5.17
CA LEU A 345 6.06 18.74 6.08
C LEU A 345 4.90 17.75 6.30
N LEU A 346 3.69 18.24 6.51
CA LEU A 346 2.52 17.37 6.67
C LEU A 346 2.21 16.56 5.40
N ASN A 347 2.38 17.16 4.22
CA ASN A 347 2.25 16.43 2.96
C ASN A 347 3.30 15.33 2.82
N LEU A 348 4.56 15.60 3.21
CA LEU A 348 5.61 14.58 3.24
C LEU A 348 5.20 13.42 4.15
N PHE A 349 4.66 13.71 5.33
CA PHE A 349 4.18 12.65 6.23
C PHE A 349 3.02 11.86 5.61
N LEU A 350 2.01 12.54 5.07
CA LEU A 350 0.81 11.91 4.54
C LEU A 350 1.08 11.08 3.28
N PHE A 351 1.76 11.66 2.28
CA PHE A 351 1.89 11.06 0.95
C PHE A 351 3.15 10.22 0.75
N ILE A 352 4.10 10.26 1.69
CA ILE A 352 5.34 9.48 1.58
C ILE A 352 5.51 8.61 2.82
N VAL A 353 5.63 9.20 4.01
CA VAL A 353 5.98 8.46 5.23
C VAL A 353 4.90 7.47 5.66
N LEU A 354 3.63 7.81 5.51
CA LEU A 354 2.52 6.94 5.86
C LEU A 354 2.11 6.03 4.71
N ALA A 355 2.30 6.50 3.47
CA ALA A 355 1.83 5.85 2.25
C ALA A 355 2.34 4.41 2.05
N LEU A 356 3.64 4.16 2.27
CA LEU A 356 4.24 2.85 1.98
C LEU A 356 3.73 1.73 2.91
N PRO A 357 3.77 1.88 4.25
CA PRO A 357 3.28 0.86 5.17
C PRO A 357 1.76 0.61 5.09
N SER A 358 0.96 1.63 4.75
CA SER A 358 -0.50 1.48 4.65
C SER A 358 -0.99 1.10 3.26
N ALA A 359 -0.12 1.02 2.25
CA ALA A 359 -0.55 0.73 0.88
C ALA A 359 -1.18 -0.65 0.72
N GLY A 360 -0.80 -1.64 1.52
CA GLY A 360 -1.30 -3.01 1.42
C GLY A 360 -0.76 -3.81 0.23
N ALA A 361 0.31 -3.33 -0.42
CA ALA A 361 0.70 -3.81 -1.74
C ALA A 361 1.78 -4.90 -1.76
N THR A 362 2.78 -4.79 -0.89
CA THR A 362 3.81 -5.82 -0.71
C THR A 362 3.40 -6.83 0.35
N MET A 363 2.62 -6.37 1.33
CA MET A 363 1.99 -7.16 2.38
C MET A 363 0.52 -6.74 2.45
N PRO A 364 -0.42 -7.69 2.43
CA PRO A 364 -1.83 -7.43 2.71
C PRO A 364 -2.03 -6.66 4.02
N LEU A 365 -3.13 -5.89 4.10
CA LEU A 365 -3.45 -5.10 5.29
C LEU A 365 -3.75 -5.96 6.53
N GLU A 366 -4.08 -7.22 6.31
CA GLU A 366 -4.32 -8.25 7.31
C GLU A 366 -3.01 -8.74 7.93
N MET A 367 -1.86 -8.47 7.31
CA MET A 367 -0.53 -8.91 7.76
C MET A 367 0.31 -7.79 8.37
N VAL A 368 -0.23 -6.58 8.47
CA VAL A 368 0.46 -5.42 9.06
C VAL A 368 -0.14 -5.08 10.43
N PRO A 369 0.62 -4.41 11.33
CA PRO A 369 0.10 -4.00 12.62
C PRO A 369 -1.23 -3.23 12.54
N PRO A 370 -2.11 -3.31 13.57
CA PRO A 370 -3.44 -2.72 13.54
C PRO A 370 -3.49 -1.23 13.20
N PHE A 371 -2.45 -0.48 13.60
CA PHE A 371 -2.30 0.93 13.26
C PHE A 371 -2.26 1.17 11.74
N PHE A 372 -1.49 0.38 10.99
CA PHE A 372 -1.37 0.52 9.54
C PHE A 372 -2.60 0.01 8.81
N ARG A 373 -3.26 -1.03 9.34
CA ARG A 373 -4.56 -1.49 8.84
C ARG A 373 -5.63 -0.40 8.96
N TRP A 374 -5.70 0.25 10.12
CA TRP A 374 -6.60 1.39 10.34
C TRP A 374 -6.28 2.55 9.39
N LEU A 375 -5.00 2.85 9.21
CA LEU A 375 -4.54 3.91 8.32
C LEU A 375 -4.91 3.63 6.86
N GLY A 376 -4.72 2.40 6.39
CA GLY A 376 -5.12 1.97 5.04
C GLY A 376 -6.60 2.22 4.75
N GLY A 377 -7.46 2.24 5.77
CA GLY A 377 -8.88 2.56 5.64
C GLY A 377 -9.19 3.90 4.95
N PHE A 378 -8.32 4.90 5.10
CA PHE A 378 -8.52 6.25 4.56
C PHE A 378 -7.26 6.89 3.94
N GLU A 379 -6.10 6.25 4.02
CA GLU A 379 -4.86 6.84 3.52
C GLU A 379 -4.85 6.87 1.98
N PRO A 380 -4.45 8.00 1.33
CA PRO A 380 -4.58 8.15 -0.12
C PRO A 380 -3.86 7.10 -0.97
N MET A 381 -2.65 6.69 -0.59
CA MET A 381 -1.87 5.71 -1.34
C MET A 381 -2.56 4.36 -1.39
N HIS A 382 -3.13 3.86 -0.29
CA HIS A 382 -3.91 2.61 -0.30
C HIS A 382 -5.08 2.68 -1.29
N GLN A 383 -5.85 3.77 -1.27
CA GLN A 383 -7.02 3.92 -2.14
C GLN A 383 -6.64 4.02 -3.62
N ILE A 384 -5.52 4.69 -3.91
CA ILE A 384 -4.98 4.81 -5.28
C ILE A 384 -4.41 3.47 -5.74
N TYR A 385 -3.74 2.72 -4.85
CA TYR A 385 -3.26 1.37 -5.12
C TYR A 385 -4.41 0.43 -5.46
N GLU A 386 -5.45 0.34 -4.61
CA GLU A 386 -6.60 -0.53 -4.84
C GLU A 386 -7.32 -0.21 -6.15
N GLY A 387 -7.55 1.07 -6.46
CA GLY A 387 -8.15 1.46 -7.74
C GLY A 387 -7.26 1.14 -8.94
N THR A 388 -5.94 1.33 -8.83
CA THR A 388 -4.99 0.99 -9.89
C THR A 388 -4.92 -0.53 -10.11
N ARG A 389 -4.85 -1.29 -9.03
CA ARG A 389 -4.82 -2.75 -9.00
C ARG A 389 -6.09 -3.35 -9.60
N SER A 390 -7.25 -2.81 -9.24
CA SER A 390 -8.55 -3.17 -9.80
C SER A 390 -8.58 -3.04 -11.33
N ILE A 391 -8.09 -1.91 -11.85
CA ILE A 391 -8.06 -1.64 -13.29
C ILE A 391 -7.08 -2.55 -14.02
N LEU A 392 -5.91 -2.81 -13.43
CA LEU A 392 -4.86 -3.58 -14.08
C LEU A 392 -5.10 -5.09 -14.04
N TYR A 393 -5.70 -5.61 -12.96
CA TYR A 393 -5.71 -7.06 -12.72
C TYR A 393 -7.09 -7.66 -12.42
N PHE A 394 -8.09 -6.87 -12.03
CA PHE A 394 -9.41 -7.37 -11.62
C PHE A 394 -10.55 -6.85 -12.51
N GLY A 395 -10.25 -6.63 -13.79
CA GLY A 395 -11.25 -6.31 -14.83
C GLY A 395 -11.91 -4.93 -14.70
N ALA A 396 -11.35 -4.02 -13.90
CA ALA A 396 -11.89 -2.67 -13.67
C ALA A 396 -13.35 -2.64 -13.21
N THR A 397 -13.78 -3.65 -12.43
CA THR A 397 -15.16 -3.74 -11.93
C THR A 397 -15.35 -2.87 -10.69
N ALA A 398 -16.58 -2.41 -10.44
CA ALA A 398 -16.87 -1.56 -9.28
C ALA A 398 -16.58 -2.25 -7.94
N ASP A 399 -16.78 -3.57 -7.87
CA ASP A 399 -16.63 -4.36 -6.64
C ASP A 399 -15.18 -4.76 -6.37
N SER A 400 -14.32 -4.85 -7.38
CA SER A 400 -12.89 -5.16 -7.21
C SER A 400 -12.02 -4.02 -6.64
N GLY A 401 -12.64 -3.00 -6.04
CA GLY A 401 -11.94 -1.85 -5.42
C GLY A 401 -11.97 -0.56 -6.23
N LEU A 402 -12.32 -0.56 -7.53
CA LEU A 402 -12.36 0.66 -8.35
C LEU A 402 -13.34 1.71 -7.80
N ARG A 403 -14.53 1.28 -7.35
CA ARG A 403 -15.52 2.20 -6.75
C ARG A 403 -14.94 2.89 -5.53
N ARG A 404 -14.24 2.13 -4.68
CA ARG A 404 -13.63 2.65 -3.45
C ARG A 404 -12.54 3.67 -3.78
N GLY A 405 -11.67 3.36 -4.75
CA GLY A 405 -10.63 4.27 -5.23
C GLY A 405 -11.21 5.57 -5.81
N LEU A 406 -12.25 5.50 -6.63
CA LEU A 406 -12.93 6.68 -7.20
C LEU A 406 -13.62 7.53 -6.14
N VAL A 407 -14.34 6.91 -5.21
CA VAL A 407 -14.99 7.60 -4.09
C VAL A 407 -13.95 8.29 -3.22
N ALA A 408 -12.83 7.63 -2.92
CA ALA A 408 -11.74 8.21 -2.16
C ALA A 408 -11.09 9.39 -2.89
N ALA A 409 -10.78 9.26 -4.17
CA ALA A 409 -10.23 10.36 -4.98
C ALA A 409 -11.17 11.57 -4.99
N ALA A 410 -12.48 11.34 -5.18
CA ALA A 410 -13.48 12.39 -5.09
C ALA A 410 -13.55 13.02 -3.69
N ALA A 411 -13.52 12.20 -2.63
CA ALA A 411 -13.54 12.67 -1.25
C ALA A 411 -12.32 13.52 -0.92
N PHE A 412 -11.10 13.11 -1.30
CA PHE A 412 -9.88 13.91 -1.09
C PHE A 412 -9.91 15.22 -1.86
N THR A 413 -10.42 15.22 -3.10
CA THR A 413 -10.63 16.45 -3.86
C THR A 413 -11.60 17.37 -3.13
N VAL A 414 -12.76 16.87 -2.69
CA VAL A 414 -13.75 17.67 -1.94
C VAL A 414 -13.15 18.23 -0.65
N VAL A 415 -12.45 17.40 0.14
CA VAL A 415 -11.78 17.83 1.36
C VAL A 415 -10.74 18.92 1.05
N GLY A 416 -9.89 18.72 0.05
CA GLY A 416 -8.89 19.70 -0.35
C GLY A 416 -9.52 21.01 -0.83
N LEU A 417 -10.59 20.95 -1.62
CA LEU A 417 -11.36 22.13 -2.04
C LEU A 417 -11.92 22.86 -0.84
N VAL A 418 -12.62 22.18 0.07
CA VAL A 418 -13.24 22.78 1.26
C VAL A 418 -12.17 23.39 2.17
N VAL A 419 -11.12 22.65 2.53
CA VAL A 419 -10.03 23.12 3.39
C VAL A 419 -9.33 24.33 2.77
N GLY A 420 -9.05 24.26 1.46
CA GLY A 420 -8.40 25.34 0.72
C GLY A 420 -9.26 26.59 0.66
N LEU A 421 -10.53 26.47 0.26
CA LEU A 421 -11.48 27.58 0.14
C LEU A 421 -11.76 28.23 1.50
N VAL A 422 -12.13 27.43 2.51
CA VAL A 422 -12.45 27.93 3.86
C VAL A 422 -11.22 28.54 4.51
N GLY A 423 -10.07 27.87 4.42
CA GLY A 423 -8.83 28.35 5.01
C GLY A 423 -8.37 29.67 4.39
N THR A 424 -8.33 29.76 3.05
CA THR A 424 -7.94 31.00 2.38
C THR A 424 -8.95 32.13 2.59
N ALA A 425 -10.26 31.84 2.55
CA ALA A 425 -11.30 32.84 2.84
C ALA A 425 -11.22 33.37 4.28
N ALA A 426 -10.89 32.51 5.26
CA ALA A 426 -10.70 32.93 6.65
C ALA A 426 -9.48 33.87 6.81
N TYR A 427 -8.38 33.60 6.10
CA TYR A 427 -7.22 34.51 6.08
C TYR A 427 -7.53 35.84 5.41
N ASP A 428 -8.22 35.81 4.26
CA ASP A 428 -8.58 37.01 3.52
C ASP A 428 -9.57 37.88 4.32
N ARG A 429 -10.55 37.29 5.01
CA ARG A 429 -11.46 38.02 5.92
C ARG A 429 -10.76 38.66 7.12
N ARG A 430 -9.64 38.09 7.57
CA ARG A 430 -8.83 38.63 8.68
C ARG A 430 -7.77 39.62 8.22
N GLY A 431 -7.72 39.98 6.93
CA GLY A 431 -6.73 40.91 6.37
C GLY A 431 -5.29 40.39 6.42
N LEU A 432 -5.08 39.08 6.57
CA LEU A 432 -3.76 38.45 6.67
C LEU A 432 -3.16 38.20 5.27
N HIS A 433 -3.02 39.28 4.51
CA HIS A 433 -2.45 39.27 3.17
C HIS A 433 -0.96 38.92 3.21
N ARG A 434 -0.48 38.21 2.18
CA ARG A 434 0.96 37.93 1.99
C ARG A 434 1.64 39.17 1.42
N THR A 435 1.62 40.27 2.16
CA THR A 435 2.39 41.48 1.83
C THR A 435 3.64 41.53 2.71
N PRO A 436 4.82 41.81 2.15
CA PRO A 436 5.98 42.15 2.96
C PRO A 436 5.61 43.31 3.89
N ALA A 437 6.00 43.25 5.17
CA ALA A 437 5.87 44.40 6.05
C ALA A 437 6.55 45.59 5.37
N PRO A 438 5.93 46.78 5.31
CA PRO A 438 6.52 47.91 4.59
C PRO A 438 7.92 48.18 5.11
N THR A 439 8.90 48.08 4.22
CA THR A 439 10.30 48.46 4.44
C THR A 439 10.33 49.98 4.60
N GLY A 440 10.01 50.47 5.80
CA GLY A 440 9.76 51.88 6.01
C GLY A 440 9.33 52.24 7.42
N ALA A 441 9.95 51.63 8.43
CA ALA A 441 10.04 52.23 9.77
C ALA A 441 11.52 52.34 10.12
N HIS A 442 12.28 53.06 9.30
CA HIS A 442 13.32 53.88 9.89
C HIS A 442 12.59 54.76 10.91
N ARG A 443 12.85 54.56 12.21
CA ARG A 443 12.63 55.62 13.19
C ARG A 443 13.30 56.85 12.60
N GLU A 444 12.52 57.77 12.03
CA GLU A 444 12.97 59.14 11.88
C GLU A 444 13.37 59.57 13.28
N ALA A 445 14.68 59.71 13.47
CA ALA A 445 15.21 60.38 14.64
C ALA A 445 14.57 61.76 14.66
N SER A 446 13.78 62.05 15.70
CA SER A 446 13.32 63.40 15.97
C SER A 446 14.53 64.34 15.89
N PRO A 447 14.46 65.46 15.13
CA PRO A 447 15.52 66.45 15.20
C PRO A 447 15.52 67.01 16.63
N GLU A 448 16.62 66.83 17.35
CA GLU A 448 16.85 67.61 18.57
C GLU A 448 16.81 69.10 18.20
N PRO A 449 16.08 69.93 18.97
CA PRO A 449 16.06 71.36 18.71
C PRO A 449 17.44 71.94 19.03
N VAL A 450 18.07 72.52 18.01
CA VAL A 450 19.22 73.41 18.16
C VAL A 450 18.81 74.54 19.10
N THR A 451 19.31 74.52 20.33
CA THR A 451 19.20 75.64 21.26
C THR A 451 20.30 76.64 20.93
N THR A 452 19.92 77.69 20.22
CA THR A 452 20.72 78.90 20.09
C THR A 452 20.67 79.70 21.40
N GLY A 453 21.84 79.94 22.01
CA GLY A 453 22.16 81.17 22.75
C GLY A 453 22.17 81.07 24.28
N ARG A 454 23.36 81.15 24.88
CA ARG A 454 23.97 82.43 25.28
C ARG A 454 25.47 82.30 25.53
#